data_AF-A0AAU9NZ26-F1
#
_entry.id   AF-A0AAU9NZ26-F1
#
_cell.length_a   1.000
_cell.length_b   1.000
_cell.length_c   1.000
_cell.angle_alpha   90.00
_cell.angle_beta   90.00
_cell.angle_gamma   90.00
#
_symmetry.space_group_name_H-M   'P 1'
#
loop_
_entity.id
_entity.type
_entity.pdbx_description
1 polymer ?
#
loop_
_entity_poly.entity_id
_entity_poly.type
_entity_poly.pdbx_seq_one_letter_code
_entity_poly.pdbx_strand_id
1 'polypeptide(L)'
;MSASSSRSINLLHVGNLRDDDPCPPCDCQDAISVERTAWTDDNVAGRFWNCKNTLPAEGPKCKFFMWKDKEMEKGYYKERRGKMRFELKRKEEFSEVSKVQKKLVKLQQAMEADKQVFETQLMELMKQNKMLKCGIFVMVILVIAMWLK
;
A
#
# COMPACT_ATOMS: atom_id res chain seq x y z
N MET A 1 29.86 22.42 54.28
CA MET A 1 28.67 23.15 54.78
C MET A 1 27.43 22.50 54.20
N SER A 2 26.34 22.57 54.95
CA SER A 2 25.18 21.66 54.99
C SER A 2 24.34 21.53 53.72
N ALA A 3 23.72 20.35 53.58
CA ALA A 3 22.70 20.03 52.59
C ALA A 3 21.38 20.78 52.83
N SER A 4 20.63 21.05 51.76
CA SER A 4 19.16 21.07 51.84
C SER A 4 18.56 20.55 50.53
N SER A 5 17.87 19.43 50.65
CA SER A 5 17.11 18.75 49.63
C SER A 5 15.68 19.31 49.67
N SER A 6 15.22 19.89 48.57
CA SER A 6 13.80 20.15 48.35
C SER A 6 13.34 19.43 47.09
N ARG A 7 13.01 18.15 47.27
CA ARG A 7 12.17 17.39 46.34
C ARG A 7 10.75 17.93 46.48
N SER A 8 10.34 18.88 45.64
CA SER A 8 8.90 19.13 45.43
C SER A 8 8.42 18.19 44.32
N ILE A 9 8.10 16.96 44.71
CA ILE A 9 7.25 16.08 43.90
C ILE A 9 5.85 16.70 43.97
N ASN A 10 5.54 17.62 43.06
CA ASN A 10 4.14 17.95 42.82
C ASN A 10 3.51 16.71 42.20
N LEU A 11 2.59 16.10 42.96
CA LEU A 11 1.75 15.01 42.52
C LEU A 11 1.18 15.34 41.13
N LEU A 12 1.72 14.70 40.10
CA LEU A 12 0.99 14.52 38.85
C LEU A 12 -0.14 13.55 39.19
N HIS A 13 -1.29 14.11 39.55
CA HIS A 13 -2.54 13.38 39.64
C HIS A 13 -2.84 12.88 38.22
N VAL A 14 -2.41 11.66 37.91
CA VAL A 14 -2.80 10.92 36.71
C VAL A 14 -4.23 10.48 36.95
N GLY A 15 -5.17 11.40 36.78
CA GLY A 15 -6.59 11.10 36.76
C GLY A 15 -6.95 10.51 35.40
N ASN A 16 -7.70 9.40 35.42
CA ASN A 16 -8.40 8.85 34.26
C ASN A 16 -9.42 9.90 33.79
N LEU A 17 -9.00 10.78 32.88
CA LEU A 17 -9.83 11.89 32.41
C LEU A 17 -10.79 11.38 31.32
N ARG A 18 -12.09 11.32 31.62
CA ARG A 18 -13.16 11.00 30.65
C ARG A 18 -13.34 12.15 29.67
N ASP A 19 -13.93 11.90 28.49
CA ASP A 19 -14.14 12.94 27.47
C ASP A 19 -15.01 14.12 27.96
N ASP A 20 -15.79 13.93 29.03
CA ASP A 20 -16.65 14.96 29.65
C ASP A 20 -15.99 15.71 30.82
N ASP A 21 -14.73 15.38 31.16
CA ASP A 21 -14.08 16.01 32.30
C ASP A 21 -13.63 17.45 31.96
N PRO A 22 -13.72 18.35 32.95
CA PRO A 22 -13.34 19.75 32.75
C PRO A 22 -11.87 19.87 32.36
N CYS A 23 -11.59 20.84 31.47
CA CYS A 23 -10.26 21.13 30.98
C CYS A 23 -9.29 21.35 32.16
N PRO A 24 -8.12 20.68 32.20
CA PRO A 24 -7.18 20.85 33.30
C PRO A 24 -6.68 22.30 33.35
N PRO A 25 -6.65 22.96 34.52
CA PRO A 25 -6.17 24.32 34.61
C PRO A 25 -4.66 24.40 34.33
N CYS A 26 -4.21 25.52 33.79
CA CYS A 26 -2.79 25.85 33.68
C CYS A 26 -2.38 26.87 34.75
N ASP A 27 -1.07 27.02 35.01
CA ASP A 27 -0.52 27.93 36.05
C ASP A 27 -0.59 29.43 35.69
N CYS A 28 -1.36 29.79 34.66
CA CYS A 28 -1.51 31.16 34.18
C CYS A 28 -2.68 31.84 34.90
N GLN A 29 -2.71 33.19 34.94
CA GLN A 29 -3.68 33.96 35.73
C GLN A 29 -5.16 33.65 35.41
N ASP A 30 -5.46 33.39 34.13
CA ASP A 30 -6.81 32.97 33.71
C ASP A 30 -7.04 31.45 33.83
N ALA A 31 -5.99 30.68 34.06
CA ALA A 31 -5.94 29.22 34.15
C ALA A 31 -6.58 28.45 32.98
N ILE A 32 -6.92 29.10 31.86
CA ILE A 32 -7.64 28.47 30.74
C ILE A 32 -6.69 27.63 29.87
N SER A 33 -6.95 26.32 29.81
CA SER A 33 -6.40 25.43 28.78
C SER A 33 -7.44 25.14 27.69
N VAL A 34 -6.96 24.74 26.51
CA VAL A 34 -7.78 24.40 25.35
C VAL A 34 -7.33 23.08 24.74
N GLU A 35 -8.28 22.32 24.20
CA GLU A 35 -8.00 21.08 23.48
C GLU A 35 -7.48 21.41 22.08
N ARG A 36 -6.44 20.68 21.65
CA ARG A 36 -5.87 20.75 20.31
C ARG A 36 -5.52 19.37 19.81
N THR A 37 -5.46 19.26 18.49
CA THR A 37 -5.06 18.03 17.79
C THR A 37 -3.68 18.19 17.18
N ALA A 38 -2.79 17.25 17.45
CA ALA A 38 -1.48 17.15 16.82
C ALA A 38 -1.59 16.54 15.43
N TRP A 39 -0.86 17.12 14.48
CA TRP A 39 -0.80 16.68 13.08
C TRP A 39 0.63 16.35 12.63
N THR A 40 1.51 16.05 13.58
CA THR A 40 2.89 15.63 13.30
C THR A 40 2.95 14.15 12.94
N ASP A 41 3.90 13.73 12.11
CA ASP A 41 4.11 12.33 11.68
C ASP A 41 4.13 11.34 12.85
N ASP A 42 4.75 11.72 13.97
CA ASP A 42 4.88 10.87 15.15
C ASP A 42 3.60 10.79 16.01
N ASN A 43 2.73 11.80 15.93
CA ASN A 43 1.56 11.97 16.81
C ASN A 43 0.31 12.37 16.01
N VAL A 44 0.03 11.64 14.93
CA VAL A 44 -1.11 11.91 14.06
C VAL A 44 -2.42 11.78 14.84
N ALA A 45 -3.21 12.85 14.82
CA ALA A 45 -4.51 12.94 15.48
C ALA A 45 -4.46 12.79 17.02
N GLY A 46 -3.30 12.99 17.64
CA GLY A 46 -3.18 12.96 19.10
C GLY A 46 -3.84 14.20 19.72
N ARG A 47 -4.69 14.02 20.73
CA ARG A 47 -5.38 15.13 21.41
C ARG A 47 -4.62 15.54 22.66
N PHE A 48 -4.44 16.83 22.84
CA PHE A 48 -3.74 17.39 23.99
C PHE A 48 -4.36 18.70 24.46
N TRP A 49 -4.14 19.01 25.72
CA TRP A 49 -4.46 20.28 26.35
C TRP A 49 -3.22 21.16 26.36
N ASN A 50 -3.36 22.42 25.95
CA ASN A 50 -2.33 23.44 26.18
C ASN A 50 -2.95 24.75 26.66
N CYS A 51 -2.13 25.64 27.22
CA CYS A 51 -2.64 26.94 27.65
C CYS A 51 -3.16 27.74 26.44
N LYS A 52 -4.30 28.42 26.61
CA LYS A 52 -4.82 29.34 25.59
C LYS A 52 -3.78 30.43 25.24
N ASN A 53 -3.07 30.91 26.24
CA ASN A 53 -2.03 31.94 26.16
C ASN A 53 -0.63 31.35 25.90
N THR A 54 -0.52 30.26 25.13
CA THR A 54 0.79 29.70 24.71
C THR A 54 1.42 30.51 23.56
N LEU A 55 0.61 31.28 22.81
CA LEU A 55 1.03 32.05 21.62
C LEU A 55 1.02 33.59 21.75
N PRO A 56 1.09 34.25 22.93
CA PRO A 56 1.06 35.70 22.98
C PRO A 56 2.31 36.29 22.33
N ALA A 57 2.11 37.40 21.63
CA ALA A 57 3.17 38.16 20.96
C ALA A 57 4.12 38.83 21.96
N GLU A 58 3.65 39.17 23.16
CA GLU A 58 4.46 39.75 24.24
C GLU A 58 4.10 39.11 25.59
N GLY A 59 5.10 38.78 26.40
CA GLY A 59 4.95 38.20 27.76
C GLY A 59 5.45 36.75 27.92
N PRO A 60 5.55 36.26 29.18
CA PRO A 60 6.01 34.90 29.47
C PRO A 60 5.01 33.86 28.95
N LYS A 61 5.46 33.01 28.03
CA LYS A 61 4.63 31.95 27.43
C LYS A 61 4.38 30.83 28.44
N CYS A 62 3.11 30.56 28.74
CA CYS A 62 2.71 29.40 29.52
C CYS A 62 3.19 28.12 28.81
N LYS A 63 3.94 27.25 29.49
CA LYS A 63 4.44 25.97 28.92
C LYS A 63 3.54 24.77 29.24
N PHE A 64 2.33 25.02 29.72
CA PHE A 64 1.39 23.97 30.08
C PHE A 64 1.06 23.10 28.87
N PHE A 65 1.23 21.79 29.03
CA PHE A 65 0.95 20.77 28.02
C PHE A 65 0.59 19.45 28.71
N MET A 66 -0.53 18.85 28.31
CA MET A 66 -0.95 17.54 28.80
C MET A 66 -1.62 16.72 27.70
N TRP A 67 -1.13 15.52 27.44
CA TRP A 67 -1.81 14.59 26.52
C TRP A 67 -3.15 14.16 27.12
N LYS A 68 -4.23 14.26 26.33
CA LYS A 68 -5.56 13.75 26.71
C LYS A 68 -5.60 12.23 26.61
N ASP A 69 -4.94 11.68 25.60
CA ASP A 69 -5.06 10.27 25.23
C ASP A 69 -4.00 9.33 25.88
N LYS A 70 -3.33 9.73 26.97
CA LYS A 70 -2.17 8.98 27.51
C LYS A 70 -2.51 7.56 28.00
N GLU A 71 -3.78 7.27 28.27
CA GLU A 71 -4.30 5.93 28.64
C GLU A 71 -5.00 5.19 27.49
N MET A 72 -5.25 5.80 26.32
CA MET A 72 -5.70 5.05 25.14
C MET A 72 -4.52 4.30 24.51
N GLU A 73 -4.11 3.28 25.24
CA GLU A 73 -3.31 2.11 24.92
C GLU A 73 -2.47 2.21 23.64
N LYS A 74 -1.15 2.38 23.83
CA LYS A 74 -0.11 2.25 22.79
C LYS A 74 -0.27 0.99 21.91
N GLY A 75 -1.03 -0.02 22.36
CA GLY A 75 -1.41 -1.21 21.59
C GLY A 75 -2.49 -0.94 20.54
N TYR A 76 -3.66 -0.40 20.94
CA TYR A 76 -4.85 -0.30 20.09
C TYR A 76 -4.59 0.46 18.77
N TYR A 77 -4.00 1.65 18.84
CA TYR A 77 -3.72 2.45 17.64
C TYR A 77 -2.56 1.89 16.81
N LYS A 78 -1.58 1.23 17.45
CA LYS A 78 -0.47 0.59 16.74
C LYS A 78 -0.96 -0.63 15.96
N GLU A 79 -1.82 -1.44 16.56
CA GLU A 79 -2.45 -2.60 15.93
C GLU A 79 -3.37 -2.17 14.79
N ARG A 80 -4.23 -1.17 15.01
CA ARG A 80 -5.13 -0.66 13.98
C ARG A 80 -4.37 -0.12 12.76
N ARG A 81 -3.27 0.64 12.97
CA ARG A 81 -2.39 1.09 11.88
C ARG A 81 -1.66 -0.08 11.21
N GLY A 82 -1.26 -1.09 11.96
CA GLY A 82 -0.68 -2.33 11.43
C GLY A 82 -1.64 -3.05 10.49
N LYS A 83 -2.87 -3.26 10.94
CA LYS A 83 -3.94 -3.90 10.17
C LYS A 83 -4.27 -3.12 8.89
N MET A 84 -4.40 -1.80 8.98
CA MET A 84 -4.67 -0.96 7.81
C MET A 84 -3.54 -1.04 6.77
N ARG A 85 -2.27 -1.01 7.20
CA ARG A 85 -1.12 -1.18 6.30
C ARG A 85 -1.11 -2.55 5.63
N PHE A 86 -1.40 -3.60 6.38
CA PHE A 86 -1.50 -4.95 5.85
C PHE A 86 -2.60 -5.08 4.79
N GLU A 87 -3.80 -4.53 5.06
CA GLU A 87 -4.91 -4.57 4.11
C GLU A 87 -4.62 -3.77 2.83
N LEU A 88 -3.97 -2.61 2.93
CA LEU A 88 -3.53 -1.83 1.77
C LEU A 88 -2.54 -2.61 0.91
N LYS A 89 -1.49 -3.17 1.54
CA LYS A 89 -0.49 -3.98 0.84
C LYS A 89 -1.11 -5.18 0.14
N ARG A 90 -2.02 -5.88 0.82
CA ARG A 90 -2.76 -7.02 0.25
C ARG A 90 -3.62 -6.62 -0.96
N LYS A 91 -4.28 -5.45 -0.91
CA LYS A 91 -5.07 -4.93 -2.05
C LYS A 91 -4.17 -4.56 -3.24
N GLU A 92 -3.02 -3.95 -2.98
CA GLU A 92 -2.04 -3.63 -4.01
C GLU A 92 -1.50 -4.90 -4.69
N GLU A 93 -1.07 -5.89 -3.90
CA GLU A 93 -0.63 -7.20 -4.41
C GLU A 93 -1.72 -7.88 -5.26
N PHE A 94 -2.98 -7.87 -4.80
CA PHE A 94 -4.10 -8.42 -5.57
C PHE A 94 -4.32 -7.66 -6.89
N SER A 95 -4.13 -6.34 -6.90
CA SER A 95 -4.24 -5.53 -8.11
C SER A 95 -3.15 -5.86 -9.14
N GLU A 96 -1.92 -6.12 -8.66
CA GLU A 96 -0.80 -6.52 -9.51
C GLU A 96 -0.98 -7.92 -10.07
N VAL A 97 -1.43 -8.88 -9.24
CA VAL A 97 -1.79 -10.24 -9.69
C VAL A 97 -2.87 -10.18 -10.76
N SER A 98 -3.90 -9.35 -10.59
CA SER A 98 -4.95 -9.17 -11.61
C SER A 98 -4.41 -8.63 -12.94
N LYS A 99 -3.46 -7.68 -12.90
CA LYS A 99 -2.79 -7.17 -14.11
C LYS A 99 -1.96 -8.25 -14.79
N VAL A 100 -1.19 -9.02 -14.02
CA VAL A 100 -0.37 -10.13 -14.55
C VAL A 100 -1.24 -11.22 -15.16
N GLN A 101 -2.33 -11.61 -14.50
CA GLN A 101 -3.27 -12.60 -15.03
C GLN A 101 -3.88 -12.17 -16.37
N LYS A 102 -4.27 -10.89 -16.51
CA LYS A 102 -4.75 -10.36 -17.79
C LYS A 102 -3.68 -10.42 -18.89
N LYS A 103 -2.41 -10.15 -18.55
CA LYS A 103 -1.29 -10.28 -19.50
C LYS A 103 -1.06 -11.74 -19.91
N LEU A 104 -1.14 -12.68 -18.98
CA LEU A 104 -1.01 -14.12 -19.26
C LEU A 104 -2.10 -14.61 -20.21
N VAL A 105 -3.36 -14.22 -19.99
CA VAL A 105 -4.47 -14.60 -20.89
C VAL A 105 -4.24 -14.08 -22.30
N LYS A 106 -3.82 -12.81 -22.46
CA LYS A 106 -3.50 -12.24 -23.78
C LYS A 106 -2.33 -12.96 -24.45
N LEU A 107 -1.28 -13.29 -23.69
CA LEU A 107 -0.12 -14.01 -24.21
C LEU A 107 -0.50 -15.42 -24.66
N GLN A 108 -1.34 -16.12 -23.89
CA GLN A 108 -1.83 -17.44 -24.23
C GLN A 108 -2.70 -17.42 -25.49
N GLN A 109 -3.55 -16.40 -25.66
CA GLN A 109 -4.34 -16.21 -26.89
C GLN A 109 -3.44 -15.97 -28.11
N ALA A 110 -2.39 -15.16 -27.97
CA ALA A 110 -1.43 -14.92 -29.05
C ALA A 110 -0.69 -16.21 -29.44
N MET A 111 -0.25 -16.99 -28.45
CA MET A 111 0.40 -18.29 -28.68
C MET A 111 -0.51 -19.28 -29.41
N GLU A 112 -1.80 -19.35 -29.07
CA GLU A 112 -2.75 -20.21 -29.76
C GLU A 112 -3.01 -19.75 -31.20
N ALA A 113 -3.07 -18.43 -31.44
CA ALA A 113 -3.17 -17.88 -32.79
C ALA A 113 -1.94 -18.22 -33.64
N ASP A 114 -0.73 -18.05 -33.09
CA ASP A 114 0.52 -18.43 -33.77
C ASP A 114 0.55 -19.93 -34.07
N LYS A 115 0.11 -20.77 -33.13
CA LYS A 115 0.00 -22.22 -33.33
C LYS A 115 -0.93 -22.55 -34.51
N GLN A 116 -2.10 -21.92 -34.60
CA GLN A 116 -3.00 -22.13 -35.73
C GLN A 116 -2.36 -21.70 -37.07
N VAL A 117 -1.62 -20.59 -37.08
CA VAL A 117 -0.87 -20.16 -38.27
C VAL A 117 0.17 -21.22 -38.66
N PHE A 118 0.94 -21.74 -37.70
CA PHE A 118 1.91 -22.81 -37.98
C PHE A 118 1.25 -24.08 -38.53
N GLU A 119 0.12 -24.51 -37.95
CA GLU A 119 -0.62 -25.69 -38.42
C GLU A 119 -1.14 -25.50 -39.86
N THR A 120 -1.65 -24.31 -40.20
CA THR A 120 -2.10 -24.02 -41.57
C THR A 120 -0.94 -24.00 -42.58
N GLN A 121 0.21 -23.40 -42.21
CA GLN A 121 1.40 -23.41 -43.07
C GLN A 121 1.92 -24.83 -43.29
N LEU A 122 1.90 -25.67 -42.26
CA LEU A 122 2.32 -27.07 -42.35
C LEU A 122 1.41 -27.86 -43.31
N MET A 123 0.09 -27.69 -43.23
CA MET A 123 -0.85 -28.35 -44.13
C MET A 123 -0.66 -27.93 -45.59
N GLU A 124 -0.42 -26.63 -45.85
CA GLU A 124 -0.17 -26.16 -47.21
C GLU A 124 1.15 -26.72 -47.75
N LEU A 125 2.21 -26.76 -46.94
CA LEU A 125 3.49 -27.35 -47.33
C LEU A 125 3.37 -28.85 -47.63
N MET A 126 2.60 -29.58 -46.82
CA MET A 126 2.30 -31.00 -47.06
C MET A 126 1.56 -31.21 -48.39
N LYS A 127 0.58 -30.34 -48.70
CA LYS A 127 -0.16 -30.37 -49.96
C LYS A 127 0.75 -30.09 -51.15
N GLN A 128 1.62 -29.07 -51.07
CA GLN A 128 2.60 -28.76 -52.10
C GLN A 128 3.56 -29.93 -52.34
N ASN A 129 4.08 -30.54 -51.28
CA ASN A 129 4.93 -31.73 -51.38
C ASN A 129 4.21 -32.91 -52.06
N LYS A 130 2.93 -33.13 -51.76
CA LYS A 130 2.13 -34.17 -52.42
C LYS A 130 1.98 -33.88 -53.92
N MET A 131 1.64 -32.64 -54.29
CA MET A 131 1.50 -32.23 -55.68
C MET A 131 2.81 -32.35 -56.45
N LEU A 132 3.94 -31.95 -55.84
CA LEU A 132 5.27 -32.06 -56.43
C LEU A 132 5.64 -33.53 -56.68
N LYS A 133 5.39 -34.42 -55.71
CA LYS A 133 5.61 -35.86 -55.86
C LYS A 133 4.77 -36.45 -57.01
N CYS A 134 3.50 -36.06 -57.12
CA CYS A 134 2.65 -36.47 -58.23
C CYS A 134 3.18 -35.96 -59.58
N GLY A 135 3.60 -34.68 -59.64
CA GLY A 135 4.18 -34.10 -60.86
C GLY A 135 5.44 -34.83 -61.31
N ILE A 136 6.36 -35.12 -60.39
CA ILE A 136 7.58 -35.90 -60.67
C ILE A 136 7.20 -37.30 -61.18
N PHE A 137 6.23 -37.97 -60.56
CA PHE A 137 5.79 -39.30 -60.98
C PHE A 137 5.25 -39.30 -62.41
N VAL A 138 4.41 -38.32 -62.77
CA VAL A 138 3.89 -38.16 -64.14
C VAL A 138 5.02 -37.88 -65.13
N MET A 139 5.96 -37.00 -64.79
CA MET A 139 7.11 -36.68 -65.65
C MET A 139 7.97 -37.93 -65.92
N VAL A 140 8.23 -38.76 -64.92
CA VAL A 140 8.96 -40.02 -65.08
C VAL A 140 8.24 -40.97 -66.05
N ILE A 141 6.90 -41.11 -65.92
CA ILE A 141 6.10 -41.94 -66.83
C ILE A 141 6.20 -41.43 -68.27
N LEU A 142 6.10 -40.11 -68.48
CA LEU A 142 6.19 -39.52 -69.82
C LEU A 142 7.55 -39.78 -70.46
N VAL A 143 8.64 -39.63 -69.70
CA VAL A 143 10.00 -39.95 -70.17
C VAL A 143 10.08 -41.42 -70.58
N ILE A 144 9.64 -42.36 -69.72
CA ILE A 144 9.65 -43.79 -70.05
C ILE A 144 8.84 -44.08 -71.31
N ALA A 145 7.64 -43.50 -71.45
CA ALA A 145 6.79 -43.69 -72.61
C ALA A 145 7.40 -43.17 -73.92
N MET A 146 8.19 -42.09 -73.86
CA MET A 146 8.93 -41.58 -75.01
C MET A 146 10.09 -42.48 -75.43
N TRP A 147 10.78 -43.10 -74.46
CA TRP A 147 11.90 -44.01 -74.73
C TRP A 147 11.47 -45.38 -75.27
N LEU A 148 10.24 -45.81 -74.99
CA LEU A 148 9.68 -47.09 -75.45
C LEU A 148 9.02 -47.02 -76.85
N LYS A 149 9.03 -45.84 -77.49
CA LYS A 149 8.44 -45.59 -78.81
C LYS A 149 9.52 -45.55 -79.88
#